data_AF-A0A7U6KGU3-F1
#
_entry.id   AF-A0A7U6KGU3-F1
#
_cell.length_a   1.000
_cell.length_b   1.000
_cell.length_c   1.000
_cell.angle_alpha   90.00
_cell.angle_beta   90.00
_cell.angle_gamma   90.00
#
_symmetry.space_group_name_H-M   'P 1'
#
loop_
_entity.id
_entity.type
_entity.pdbx_description
1 polymer ?
#
loop_
_entity_poly.entity_id
_entity_poly.type
_entity_poly.pdbx_seq_one_letter_code
_entity_poly.pdbx_strand_id
1 'polypeptide(L)' 'MSKIIEKLVGRECKLVIDAEKNILEDDQVDATILEVDEEWVRFTYLDKKKNIKTKIIRIDAIESIEELEE' A
#
# COMPACT_ATOMS: atom_id res chain seq x y z
N MET A 1 6.96 -13.07 7.62
CA MET A 1 7.73 -13.42 6.38
C MET A 1 6.85 -13.60 5.12
N SER A 2 6.23 -12.56 4.57
CA SER A 2 5.72 -12.60 3.18
C SER A 2 6.76 -11.99 2.25
N LYS A 3 7.73 -12.82 1.82
CA LYS A 3 8.87 -12.44 0.97
C LYS A 3 8.52 -11.75 -0.36
N ILE A 4 7.24 -11.73 -0.72
CA ILE A 4 6.74 -11.15 -1.95
C ILE A 4 6.60 -9.63 -1.80
N ILE A 5 5.98 -9.15 -0.72
CA ILE A 5 5.74 -7.72 -0.51
C ILE A 5 7.05 -6.98 -0.20
N GLU A 6 7.97 -7.63 0.51
CA GLU A 6 9.33 -7.08 0.75
C GLU A 6 10.09 -6.76 -0.55
N LYS A 7 9.81 -7.47 -1.66
CA LYS A 7 10.42 -7.19 -2.96
C LYS A 7 9.84 -5.96 -3.66
N LEU A 8 8.69 -5.49 -3.20
CA LEU A 8 7.98 -4.33 -3.75
C LEU A 8 8.43 -3.02 -3.07
N VAL A 9 9.29 -3.09 -2.04
CA VAL A 9 9.88 -1.92 -1.40
C VAL A 9 10.62 -1.06 -2.45
N GLY A 10 10.26 0.21 -2.51
CA GLY A 10 10.78 1.18 -3.48
C GLY A 10 10.09 1.15 -4.85
N ARG A 11 9.07 0.29 -5.04
CA ARG A 11 8.29 0.21 -6.28
C ARG A 11 6.95 0.91 -6.15
N GLU A 12 6.45 1.40 -7.28
CA GLU A 12 5.08 1.88 -7.41
C GLU A 12 4.14 0.68 -7.62
N CYS A 13 3.11 0.62 -6.81
CA CYS A 13 2.15 -0.47 -6.79
C CYS A 13 0.75 0.10 -6.63
N LYS A 14 -0.21 -0.59 -7.22
CA LYS A 14 -1.61 -0.37 -6.95
C LYS A 14 -2.05 -1.28 -5.81
N LEU A 15 -2.49 -0.68 -4.72
CA LEU A 15 -2.98 -1.37 -3.54
C LEU A 15 -4.50 -1.40 -3.57
N VAL A 16 -5.08 -2.60 -3.42
CA VAL A 16 -6.50 -2.78 -3.09
C VAL A 16 -6.56 -3.13 -1.61
N ILE A 17 -7.25 -2.32 -0.83
CA ILE A 17 -7.28 -2.45 0.62
C ILE A 17 -8.72 -2.59 1.07
N ASP A 18 -8.96 -3.57 1.93
CA ASP A 18 -10.26 -3.91 2.49
C ASP A 18 -10.89 -2.70 3.21
N ALA A 19 -12.09 -2.31 2.76
CA ALA A 19 -12.83 -1.16 3.26
C ALA A 19 -13.17 -1.24 4.75
N GLU A 20 -13.47 -2.46 5.25
CA GLU A 20 -13.84 -2.69 6.64
C GLU A 20 -12.63 -2.60 7.58
N LYS A 21 -11.43 -2.86 7.04
CA LYS A 21 -10.16 -2.80 7.78
C LYS A 21 -9.37 -1.52 7.59
N ASN A 22 -9.91 -0.55 6.85
CA ASN A 22 -9.14 0.62 6.43
C ASN A 22 -9.81 1.96 6.75
N ILE A 23 -8.97 3.00 6.77
CA ILE A 23 -9.33 4.41 6.98
C ILE A 23 -8.96 5.22 5.72
N LEU A 24 -8.94 4.60 4.55
CA LEU A 24 -8.73 5.31 3.28
C LEU A 24 -10.09 5.68 2.70
N GLU A 25 -10.17 6.84 2.05
CA GLU A 25 -11.38 7.28 1.34
C GLU A 25 -11.62 6.50 0.04
N ASP A 26 -10.60 5.80 -0.46
CA ASP A 26 -10.66 4.96 -1.65
C ASP A 26 -10.13 3.55 -1.33
N ASP A 27 -10.83 2.54 -1.82
CA ASP A 27 -10.48 1.12 -1.69
C ASP A 27 -9.27 0.73 -2.56
N GLN A 28 -8.98 1.55 -3.58
CA GLN A 28 -7.82 1.38 -4.46
C GLN A 28 -6.96 2.63 -4.45
N VAL A 29 -5.64 2.44 -4.34
CA VAL A 29 -4.72 3.57 -4.31
C VAL A 29 -3.40 3.24 -4.98
N ASP A 30 -2.92 4.15 -5.82
CA ASP A 30 -1.55 4.12 -6.33
C ASP A 30 -0.60 4.57 -5.21
N ALA A 31 0.33 3.69 -4.86
CA ALA A 31 1.18 3.85 -3.71
C ALA A 31 2.61 3.36 -3.97
N THR A 32 3.57 4.03 -3.35
CA THR A 32 4.96 3.58 -3.30
C THR A 32 5.21 2.88 -1.97
N ILE A 33 5.64 1.63 -2.01
CA ILE A 33 5.97 0.89 -0.78
C ILE A 33 7.30 1.42 -0.25
N LEU A 34 7.32 1.84 1.02
CA LEU A 34 8.52 2.37 1.68
C LEU A 34 9.21 1.32 2.54
N GLU A 35 8.41 0.55 3.29
CA GLU A 35 8.91 -0.39 4.28
C GLU A 35 7.86 -1.47 4.53
N VAL A 36 8.32 -2.71 4.74
CA VAL A 36 7.47 -3.87 4.97
C VAL A 36 8.11 -4.68 6.09
N ASP A 37 7.32 -4.98 7.11
CA ASP A 37 7.68 -5.86 8.21
C ASP A 37 6.80 -7.11 8.20
N GLU A 38 6.75 -7.85 9.31
CA GLU A 38 5.96 -9.08 9.39
C GLU A 38 4.44 -8.87 9.46
N GLU A 39 4.01 -7.71 9.96
CA GLU A 39 2.60 -7.39 10.17
C GLU A 39 2.17 -6.10 9.48
N TRP A 40 3.12 -5.22 9.11
CA TRP A 40 2.84 -3.86 8.70
C TRP A 40 3.46 -3.54 7.35
N VAL A 41 2.76 -2.72 6.58
CA VAL A 41 3.26 -2.12 5.34
C VAL A 41 3.15 -0.61 5.48
N ARG A 42 4.27 0.07 5.30
CA ARG A 42 4.35 1.51 5.17
C ARG A 42 4.45 1.89 3.71
N PHE A 43 3.57 2.76 3.27
CA PHE A 43 3.54 3.26 1.91
C PHE A 43 3.20 4.74 1.85
N THR A 44 3.57 5.38 0.74
CA THR A 44 3.13 6.72 0.41
C THR A 44 2.13 6.67 -0.72
N TYR A 45 1.11 7.51 -0.66
CA TYR A 45 0.10 7.62 -1.71
C TYR A 45 -0.25 9.08 -1.98
N LEU A 46 -0.78 9.35 -3.18
CA LEU A 46 -1.33 10.64 -3.53
C LEU A 46 -2.82 10.69 -3.19
N ASP A 47 -3.17 11.62 -2.32
CA ASP A 47 -4.57 11.95 -2.04
C ASP A 47 -5.23 12.64 -3.25
N LYS A 48 -6.58 12.67 -3.31
CA LYS A 48 -7.34 13.40 -4.35
C LYS A 48 -6.89 14.86 -4.53
N LYS A 49 -6.34 15.46 -3.48
CA LYS A 49 -5.77 16.82 -3.50
C LYS A 49 -4.31 16.89 -3.97
N LYS A 50 -3.76 15.82 -4.54
CA LYS A 50 -2.35 15.66 -4.95
C LYS A 50 -1.34 15.88 -3.82
N ASN A 51 -1.76 15.63 -2.59
CA ASN A 51 -0.85 15.68 -1.44
C ASN A 51 -0.29 14.28 -1.20
N ILE A 52 1.03 14.19 -1.04
CA ILE A 52 1.68 12.94 -0.65
C ILE A 52 1.39 12.70 0.83
N LYS A 53 0.71 11.60 1.14
CA LYS A 53 0.47 11.13 2.50
C LYS A 53 1.23 9.83 2.72
N THR A 54 1.76 9.65 3.92
CA THR A 54 2.34 8.37 4.37
C THR A 54 1.33 7.66 5.25
N LYS A 55 1.15 6.36 5.04
CA LYS A 55 0.28 5.53 5.86
C LYS A 55 0.95 4.20 6.20
N ILE A 56 0.56 3.64 7.32
CA ILE A 56 0.95 2.32 7.79
C ILE A 56 -0.32 1.53 8.00
N ILE A 57 -0.42 0.37 7.36
CA ILE A 57 -1.56 -0.55 7.51
C ILE A 57 -1.07 -1.96 7.79
N ARG A 58 -1.94 -2.80 8.32
CA ARG A 58 -1.62 -4.22 8.49
C ARG A 58 -1.62 -4.91 7.14
N ILE A 59 -0.73 -5.89 6.96
CA ILE A 59 -0.69 -6.73 5.76
C ILE A 59 -2.04 -7.43 5.55
N ASP A 60 -2.75 -7.79 6.62
CA ASP A 60 -4.06 -8.46 6.54
C ASP A 60 -5.21 -7.57 6.02
N ALA A 61 -4.97 -6.26 5.92
CA ALA A 61 -5.90 -5.33 5.30
C ALA A 61 -5.72 -5.25 3.78
N ILE A 62 -4.58 -5.69 3.23
CA ILE A 62 -4.32 -5.65 1.79
C ILE A 62 -5.04 -6.83 1.15
N GLU A 63 -6.04 -6.53 0.33
CA GLU A 63 -6.79 -7.53 -0.43
C GLU A 63 -5.98 -7.98 -1.67
N SER A 64 -5.35 -7.02 -2.35
CA SER A 64 -4.51 -7.29 -3.52
C SER A 64 -3.42 -6.22 -3.68
N ILE A 65 -2.32 -6.62 -4.30
CA ILE A 65 -1.20 -5.74 -4.66
C ILE A 65 -0.77 -6.03 -6.09
N GLU A 66 -0.76 -5.00 -6.92
CA GLU A 66 -0.35 -5.07 -8.32
C GLU A 66 0.84 -4.15 -8.52
N GLU A 67 1.95 -4.68 -9.05
CA GLU A 67 3.09 -3.85 -9.44
C GLU A 67 2.74 -3.09 -10.73
N LEU A 68 2.98 -1.78 -10.75
CA LEU A 68 2.82 -0.97 -11.94
C LEU A 68 4.17 -0.97 -12.65
N GLU A 69 4.32 -1.85 -13.65
CA GLU A 69 5.45 -1.77 -14.60
C GLU A 69 5.18 -0.61 -15.58
N GLU A 70 6.15 0.29 -15.73
CA GLU A 70 6.19 1.29 -16.82
C GLU A 70 6.38 0.64 -18.20
#